data_AF-A0A7S1I4M2-F1
#
_entry.id   AF-A0A7S1I4M2-F1
#
_cell.length_a   1.000
_cell.length_b   1.000
_cell.length_c   1.000
_cell.angle_alpha   90.00
_cell.angle_beta   90.00
_cell.angle_gamma   90.00
#
_symmetry.space_group_name_H-M   'P 1'
#
loop_
_entity.id
_entity.type
_entity.pdbx_description
1 polymer ?
#
loop_
_entity_poly.entity_id
_entity_poly.type
_entity_poly.pdbx_seq_one_letter_code
_entity_poly.pdbx_strand_id
1 'polypeptide(L)'
;ENAATMVSTTVQGPGRIMFNWTVSSESCCDHLQFLLDHTVQLRISGSPGWAAVDFYVPSGNHTVSWRYSKDYSVDGGLDRGMVKDYVFECTTPTATSSVTLSSTQSPSWTSTPTLTQTSVPTSTAT
;
A
#
# COMPACT_ATOMS: atom_id res chain seq x y z
N GLU A 1 5.52 -4.34 37.38
CA GLU A 1 6.37 -3.99 36.22
C GLU A 1 5.47 -3.56 35.08
N ASN A 2 5.86 -2.59 34.23
CA ASN A 2 5.12 -2.28 32.99
C ASN A 2 5.63 -3.24 31.92
N ALA A 3 4.78 -4.18 31.50
CA ALA A 3 5.12 -5.17 30.49
C ALA A 3 4.51 -4.78 29.15
N ALA A 4 5.30 -4.86 28.08
CA ALA A 4 4.82 -4.68 26.73
C ALA A 4 5.32 -5.80 25.80
N THR A 5 4.43 -6.30 24.96
CA THR A 5 4.75 -7.25 23.90
C THR A 5 4.45 -6.60 22.56
N MET A 6 5.35 -6.77 21.59
CA MET A 6 5.25 -6.10 20.30
C MET A 6 5.58 -7.06 19.17
N VAL A 7 4.79 -6.98 18.09
CA VAL A 7 5.07 -7.63 16.80
C VAL A 7 5.13 -6.53 15.74
N SER A 8 6.10 -6.64 14.83
CA SER A 8 6.34 -5.64 13.79
C SER A 8 6.66 -6.27 12.45
N THR A 9 6.37 -5.54 11.38
CA THR A 9 6.75 -5.86 10.00
C THR A 9 7.02 -4.57 9.23
N THR A 10 7.62 -4.68 8.06
CA THR A 10 7.84 -3.54 7.16
C THR A 10 7.00 -3.71 5.90
N VAL A 11 6.47 -2.60 5.40
CA VAL A 11 5.71 -2.55 4.15
C VAL A 11 6.21 -1.40 3.29
N GLN A 12 6.19 -1.60 1.98
CA GLN A 12 6.47 -0.55 1.01
C GLN A 12 5.15 -0.08 0.41
N GLY A 13 4.73 1.12 0.79
CA GLY A 13 3.54 1.75 0.23
C GLY A 13 3.79 2.42 -1.12
N PRO A 14 2.74 2.96 -1.77
CA PRO A 14 1.40 3.14 -1.22
C PRO A 14 0.56 1.85 -1.22
N GLY A 15 -0.33 1.71 -0.25
CA GLY A 15 -1.19 0.53 -0.15
C GLY A 15 -2.19 0.58 1.00
N ARG A 16 -2.86 -0.54 1.25
CA ARG A 16 -3.81 -0.71 2.36
C ARG A 16 -3.41 -1.89 3.24
N ILE A 17 -3.47 -1.66 4.55
CA ILE A 17 -3.33 -2.70 5.57
C ILE A 17 -4.73 -3.06 6.04
N MET A 18 -5.09 -4.34 5.94
CA MET A 18 -6.31 -4.88 6.54
C MET A 18 -5.96 -5.92 7.59
N PHE A 19 -6.68 -5.93 8.71
CA PHE A 19 -6.58 -6.98 9.72
C PHE A 19 -7.80 -7.01 10.63
N ASN A 20 -7.99 -8.12 11.33
CA ASN A 20 -8.92 -8.22 12.45
C ASN A 20 -8.14 -8.19 13.76
N TRP A 21 -8.65 -7.49 14.77
CA TRP A 21 -8.03 -7.44 16.10
C TRP A 21 -9.07 -7.46 17.22
N THR A 22 -8.67 -7.98 18.37
CA THR A 22 -9.42 -7.95 19.63
C THR A 22 -8.41 -7.90 20.78
N VAL A 23 -8.89 -7.49 21.95
CA VAL A 23 -8.13 -7.56 23.19
C VAL A 23 -9.05 -8.11 24.29
N SER A 24 -8.48 -8.88 25.20
CA SER A 24 -9.11 -9.21 26.47
C SER A 24 -8.20 -8.73 27.58
N SER A 25 -8.60 -7.64 28.20
CA SER A 25 -7.81 -6.86 29.14
C SER A 25 -8.71 -6.00 30.02
N GLU A 26 -8.13 -5.31 31.01
CA GLU A 26 -8.86 -4.30 31.77
C GLU A 26 -9.32 -3.14 30.88
N SER A 27 -10.52 -2.62 31.14
CA SER A 27 -11.15 -1.62 30.26
C SER A 27 -10.44 -0.27 30.26
N CYS A 28 -9.74 0.08 31.34
CA CYS A 28 -9.18 1.41 31.56
C CYS A 28 -7.71 1.56 31.17
N CYS A 29 -6.95 0.46 31.20
CA CYS A 29 -5.55 0.55 31.60
C CYS A 29 -4.63 -0.22 30.65
N ASP A 30 -5.09 -1.40 30.19
CA ASP A 30 -4.37 -2.25 29.26
C ASP A 30 -4.82 -1.99 27.82
N HIS A 31 -3.85 -1.86 26.93
CA HIS A 31 -4.14 -1.46 25.55
C HIS A 31 -3.44 -2.35 24.53
N LEU A 32 -4.20 -2.79 23.52
CA LEU A 32 -3.64 -3.20 22.24
C LEU A 32 -3.65 -1.99 21.30
N GLN A 33 -2.48 -1.66 20.75
CA GLN A 33 -2.25 -0.48 19.91
C GLN A 33 -1.78 -0.92 18.52
N PHE A 34 -2.26 -0.24 17.48
CA PHE A 34 -1.75 -0.33 16.12
C PHE A 34 -0.91 0.92 15.83
N LEU A 35 0.31 0.72 15.33
CA LEU A 35 1.30 1.77 15.10
C LEU A 35 1.78 1.76 13.65
N LEU A 36 1.95 2.96 13.08
CA LEU A 36 2.67 3.22 11.84
C LEU A 36 3.85 4.13 12.15
N ASP A 37 5.07 3.71 11.82
CA ASP A 37 6.31 4.45 12.08
C ASP A 37 6.42 4.91 13.55
N HIS A 38 6.14 3.97 14.46
CA HIS A 38 6.12 4.19 15.91
C HIS A 38 5.05 5.16 16.44
N THR A 39 4.18 5.67 15.57
CA THR A 39 3.06 6.54 15.93
C THR A 39 1.80 5.71 16.08
N VAL A 40 1.15 5.77 17.25
CA VAL A 40 -0.12 5.08 17.51
C VAL A 40 -1.21 5.68 16.62
N GLN A 41 -1.78 4.84 15.77
CA GLN A 41 -2.90 5.18 14.89
C GLN A 41 -4.24 4.80 15.53
N LEU A 42 -4.31 3.61 16.14
CA LEU A 42 -5.51 3.08 16.78
C LEU A 42 -5.17 2.39 18.11
N ARG A 43 -6.12 2.34 19.04
CA ARG A 43 -6.03 1.54 20.28
C ARG A 43 -7.36 0.95 20.71
N ILE A 44 -7.34 -0.21 21.34
CA ILE A 44 -8.48 -0.85 22.00
C ILE A 44 -8.08 -1.35 23.40
N SER A 45 -9.06 -1.44 24.31
CA SER A 45 -8.94 -1.97 25.68
C SER A 45 -10.20 -2.74 26.05
N GLY A 46 -10.20 -3.40 27.22
CA GLY A 46 -11.38 -4.12 27.70
C GLY A 46 -11.56 -5.45 27.00
N SER A 47 -12.81 -5.76 26.62
CA SER A 47 -13.17 -6.95 25.83
C SER A 47 -14.19 -6.60 24.74
N PRO A 48 -13.83 -5.78 23.73
CA PRO A 48 -14.77 -5.24 22.75
C PRO A 48 -15.22 -6.27 21.70
N GLY A 49 -14.62 -7.46 21.68
CA GLY A 49 -14.79 -8.41 20.59
C GLY A 49 -13.92 -8.08 19.37
N TRP A 50 -14.09 -8.85 18.31
CA TRP A 50 -13.33 -8.67 17.07
C TRP A 50 -13.79 -7.44 16.29
N ALA A 51 -12.84 -6.59 15.94
CA ALA A 51 -13.03 -5.46 15.03
C ALA A 51 -12.16 -5.64 13.78
N ALA A 52 -12.66 -5.21 12.62
CA ALA A 52 -11.89 -5.12 11.39
C ALA A 52 -11.27 -3.73 11.26
N VAL A 53 -10.05 -3.66 10.73
CA VAL A 53 -9.32 -2.43 10.42
C VAL A 53 -8.95 -2.45 8.95
N ASP A 54 -9.08 -1.29 8.31
CA ASP A 54 -8.61 -0.99 6.96
C ASP A 54 -7.91 0.38 7.00
N PHE A 55 -6.60 0.38 6.79
CA PHE A 55 -5.74 1.53 7.01
C PHE A 55 -4.88 1.83 5.77
N TYR A 56 -4.92 3.06 5.28
CA TYR A 56 -4.12 3.51 4.14
C TYR A 56 -2.68 3.82 4.55
N VAL A 57 -1.72 3.29 3.80
CA VAL A 57 -0.29 3.54 3.96
C VAL A 57 0.19 4.41 2.80
N PRO A 58 0.81 5.57 3.06
CA PRO A 58 1.33 6.44 2.01
C PRO A 58 2.55 5.82 1.31
N SER A 59 3.05 6.49 0.27
CA SER A 59 4.27 6.06 -0.42
C SER A 59 5.49 6.15 0.48
N GLY A 60 6.27 5.07 0.55
CA GLY A 60 7.47 5.04 1.39
C GLY A 60 7.68 3.66 2.00
N ASN A 61 8.78 3.51 2.73
CA ASN A 61 9.01 2.36 3.59
C ASN A 61 8.45 2.69 4.97
N HIS A 62 7.56 1.83 5.47
CA HIS A 62 6.87 2.04 6.73
C HIS A 62 7.05 0.84 7.66
N THR A 63 7.21 1.12 8.94
CA THR A 63 7.21 0.10 10.00
C THR A 63 5.81 0.01 10.58
N VAL A 64 5.20 -1.16 10.43
CA VAL A 64 3.87 -1.49 10.96
C VAL A 64 4.06 -2.29 12.23
N SER A 65 3.33 -1.96 13.29
CA SER A 65 3.44 -2.70 14.54
C SER A 65 2.15 -2.79 15.33
N TRP A 66 2.03 -3.86 16.12
CA TRP A 66 1.01 -4.00 17.14
C TRP A 66 1.71 -4.16 18.48
N ARG A 67 1.29 -3.35 19.45
CA ARG A 67 1.84 -3.34 20.81
C ARG A 67 0.73 -3.59 21.81
N TYR A 68 0.87 -4.62 22.62
CA TYR A 68 0.10 -4.77 23.85
C TYR A 68 0.91 -4.19 25.02
N SER A 69 0.30 -3.37 25.87
CA SER A 69 0.94 -2.78 27.05
C SER A 69 0.03 -2.89 28.28
N LYS A 70 0.58 -3.40 29.39
CA LYS A 70 -0.08 -3.53 30.70
C LYS A 70 0.49 -2.54 31.73
N ASP A 71 -0.35 -1.98 32.59
CA ASP A 71 0.08 -1.16 33.74
C ASP A 71 0.15 -1.97 35.07
N TYR A 72 0.37 -1.31 36.21
CA TYR A 72 0.84 -2.00 37.44
C TYR A 72 -0.31 -2.70 38.19
N SER A 73 -0.38 -4.03 38.02
CA SER A 73 -0.84 -5.00 39.04
C SER A 73 -2.35 -5.08 39.36
N VAL A 74 -3.22 -5.07 38.36
CA VAL A 74 -4.53 -5.71 38.48
C VAL A 74 -4.71 -6.69 37.33
N ASP A 75 -5.13 -7.92 37.66
CA ASP A 75 -5.38 -8.97 36.67
C ASP A 75 -6.86 -8.88 36.28
N GLY A 76 -7.13 -8.50 35.02
CA GLY A 76 -8.48 -8.44 34.48
C GLY A 76 -8.53 -8.87 33.02
N GLY A 77 -9.29 -9.94 32.75
CA GLY A 77 -9.37 -10.56 31.43
C GLY A 77 -8.33 -11.67 31.23
N LEU A 78 -8.03 -11.99 29.96
CA LEU A 78 -7.01 -12.98 29.60
C LEU A 78 -5.61 -12.39 29.45
N ASP A 79 -5.46 -11.06 29.58
CA ASP A 79 -4.23 -10.28 29.37
C ASP A 79 -3.59 -10.49 27.99
N ARG A 80 -4.42 -10.49 26.94
CA ARG A 80 -3.99 -10.84 25.59
C ARG A 80 -4.59 -9.94 24.53
N GLY A 81 -3.71 -9.35 23.73
CA GLY A 81 -4.05 -8.80 22.41
C GLY A 81 -3.93 -9.87 21.32
N MET A 82 -4.88 -9.89 20.40
CA MET A 82 -4.93 -10.86 19.30
C MET A 82 -5.15 -10.13 17.98
N VAL A 83 -4.35 -10.48 16.97
CA VAL A 83 -4.44 -9.97 15.59
C VAL A 83 -4.49 -11.17 14.65
N LYS A 84 -5.34 -11.12 13.62
CA LYS A 84 -5.46 -12.16 12.59
C LYS A 84 -5.82 -11.56 11.23
N ASP A 85 -5.76 -12.40 10.20
CA ASP A 85 -6.17 -12.06 8.83
C ASP A 85 -5.44 -10.80 8.31
N TYR A 86 -4.16 -10.66 8.65
CA TYR A 86 -3.35 -9.53 8.17
C TYR A 86 -3.12 -9.65 6.67
N VAL A 87 -3.47 -8.60 5.93
CA VAL A 87 -3.27 -8.47 4.49
C VAL A 87 -2.70 -7.08 4.21
N PHE A 88 -1.71 -7.02 3.31
CA PHE A 88 -1.23 -5.78 2.73
C PHE A 88 -1.44 -5.80 1.22
N GLU A 89 -2.21 -4.84 0.71
CA GLU A 89 -2.46 -4.65 -0.71
C GLU A 89 -1.74 -3.40 -1.22
N CYS A 90 -0.71 -3.59 -2.03
CA CYS A 90 -0.02 -2.49 -2.69
C CYS A 90 -0.93 -1.89 -3.77
N THR A 91 -1.13 -0.58 -3.74
CA THR A 91 -1.87 0.13 -4.78
C THR A 91 -0.86 0.71 -5.76
N THR A 92 -0.64 0.03 -6.89
CA THR A 92 0.11 0.65 -7.99
C THR A 92 -0.69 1.85 -8.46
N PRO A 93 -0.11 3.08 -8.51
CA PRO A 93 -0.81 4.19 -9.12
C PRO A 93 -1.14 3.80 -10.56
N THR A 94 -2.43 3.78 -10.91
CA THR A 94 -2.85 3.62 -12.30
C THR A 94 -2.25 4.81 -13.06
N ALA A 95 -1.23 4.55 -13.87
CA ALA A 95 -0.71 5.56 -14.79
C ALA A 95 -1.84 5.91 -15.77
N THR A 96 -2.53 7.02 -15.52
CA THR A 96 -3.47 7.58 -16.49
C THR A 96 -2.63 8.20 -17.60
N SER A 97 -2.27 7.42 -18.60
CA SER A 97 -1.68 7.92 -19.84
C SER A 97 -2.72 8.76 -20.58
N SER A 98 -2.74 10.07 -20.34
CA SER A 98 -3.50 11.00 -21.19
C SER A 98 -2.73 11.24 -22.48
N VAL A 99 -3.07 10.52 -23.54
CA VAL A 99 -2.57 10.83 -24.89
C VAL A 99 -3.27 12.11 -25.34
N THR A 100 -2.55 13.23 -25.32
CA THR A 100 -3.03 14.47 -25.95
C THR A 100 -2.59 14.47 -27.39
N LEU A 101 -3.50 14.15 -28.31
CA LEU A 101 -3.27 14.31 -29.75
C LEU A 101 -3.36 15.81 -30.09
N SER A 102 -2.23 16.44 -30.37
CA SER A 102 -2.21 17.79 -30.95
C SER A 102 -2.15 17.66 -32.47
N SER A 103 -3.26 17.95 -33.16
CA SER A 103 -3.29 18.04 -34.63
C SER A 103 -2.91 19.46 -35.06
N THR A 104 -1.66 19.65 -35.48
CA THR A 104 -1.30 20.88 -36.22
C THR A 104 -1.50 20.59 -37.70
N GLN A 105 -2.71 20.80 -38.19
CA GLN A 105 -3.00 20.69 -39.62
C GLN A 105 -2.56 22.00 -40.31
N SER A 106 -1.67 21.88 -41.29
CA SER A 106 -1.35 22.92 -42.27
C SER A 106 -1.50 22.34 -43.67
N PRO A 107 -2.29 22.95 -44.58
CA PRO A 107 -2.14 22.73 -46.02
C PRO A 107 -1.53 24.00 -46.66
N SER A 108 -0.76 23.97 -47.74
CA SER A 108 -0.58 23.00 -48.82
C SER A 108 0.58 23.45 -49.72
N TRP A 109 1.34 22.52 -50.30
CA TRP A 109 1.94 22.76 -51.61
C TRP A 109 1.73 21.55 -52.51
N THR A 110 1.14 21.82 -53.67
CA THR A 110 0.87 20.91 -54.77
C THR A 110 2.18 20.58 -55.46
N SER A 111 2.52 19.29 -55.57
CA SER A 111 3.59 18.84 -56.47
C SER A 111 3.06 17.72 -57.35
N THR A 112 2.99 18.02 -58.64
CA THR A 112 2.60 17.14 -59.75
C THR A 112 3.46 15.86 -59.77
N PRO A 113 2.91 14.66 -60.00
CA PRO A 113 3.74 13.46 -60.14
C PRO A 113 4.47 13.47 -61.50
N THR A 114 5.80 13.45 -61.48
CA THR A 114 6.63 13.13 -62.64
C THR A 114 7.02 11.65 -62.57
N LEU A 115 6.52 10.86 -63.51
CA LEU A 115 6.96 9.47 -63.70
C LEU A 115 8.30 9.47 -64.44
N THR A 116 9.33 8.85 -63.85
CA THR A 116 10.55 8.47 -64.58
C THR A 116 10.88 7.02 -64.25
N GLN A 117 10.84 6.17 -65.27
CA GLN A 117 11.21 4.76 -65.22
C GLN A 117 12.67 4.62 -65.65
N THR A 118 13.50 3.88 -64.92
CA THR A 118 14.74 3.31 -65.48
C THR A 118 15.09 2.01 -64.75
N SER A 119 15.36 0.99 -65.57
CA SER A 119 15.55 -0.42 -65.26
C SER A 119 16.85 -0.77 -64.52
N VAL A 120 16.81 -1.93 -63.83
CA VAL A 120 17.90 -2.55 -63.05
C VAL A 120 18.85 -3.37 -63.93
N PRO A 121 20.18 -3.30 -63.75
CA PRO A 121 21.08 -4.36 -64.19
C PRO A 121 21.34 -5.42 -63.10
N THR A 122 21.18 -6.69 -63.45
CA THR A 122 21.50 -7.87 -62.65
C THR A 122 23.01 -8.13 -62.67
N SER A 123 23.67 -8.30 -61.50
CA SER A 123 25.03 -8.83 -61.43
C SER A 123 25.02 -10.31 -61.05
N THR A 124 25.65 -11.16 -61.87
CA THR A 124 25.99 -12.55 -61.54
C THR A 124 27.45 -12.59 -61.08
N ALA A 125 27.75 -13.30 -59.99
CA ALA A 125 29.10 -13.53 -59.51
C ALA A 125 29.43 -15.03 -59.49
N THR A 126 30.60 -15.32 -60.08
CA THR A 126 31.50 -16.50 -60.06
C THR A 126 30.96 -17.90 -60.33
#